data_AF-A0A934FWZ4-F1
#
_entry.id   AF-A0A934FWZ4-F1
#
_cell.length_a   1.000
_cell.length_b   1.000
_cell.length_c   1.000
_cell.angle_alpha   90.00
_cell.angle_beta   90.00
_cell.angle_gamma   90.00
#
_symmetry.space_group_name_H-M   'P 1'
#
loop_
_entity.id
_entity.type
_entity.pdbx_description
1 polymer ?
#
loop_
_entity_poly.entity_id
_entity_poly.type
_entity_poly.pdbx_seq_one_letter_code
_entity_poly.pdbx_strand_id
1 'polypeptide(L)'
;MAHSKQAEKRIRQNEKARDRNKAQSSKVKTLVKRVLGAAEDGDVATAEGTIAAAFKAVDKAAKNRVLHPRTAARRKSRLQRALNQAKAKKN
;
A
#
# COMPACT_ATOMS: atom_id res chain seq x y z
N MET A 1 6.41 -21.99 -21.76
CA MET A 1 7.77 -22.34 -22.22
C MET A 1 8.32 -21.17 -23.04
N ALA A 2 9.59 -20.83 -22.92
CA ALA A 2 10.18 -19.78 -23.78
C ALA A 2 10.65 -20.41 -25.09
N HIS A 3 10.14 -19.91 -26.22
CA HIS A 3 10.52 -20.41 -27.55
C HIS A 3 11.63 -19.56 -28.21
N SER A 4 12.16 -18.55 -27.51
CA SER A 4 13.30 -17.75 -27.96
C SER A 4 14.18 -17.32 -26.77
N LYS A 5 15.47 -17.06 -27.03
CA LYS A 5 16.42 -16.56 -26.03
C LYS A 5 15.95 -15.25 -25.36
N GLN A 6 15.25 -14.41 -26.13
CA GLN A 6 14.69 -13.15 -25.62
C GLN A 6 13.51 -13.41 -24.69
N ALA A 7 12.65 -14.37 -25.01
CA ALA A 7 11.53 -14.76 -24.16
C ALA A 7 12.01 -15.32 -22.82
N GLU A 8 13.04 -16.17 -22.83
CA GLU A 8 13.65 -16.70 -21.60
C GLU A 8 14.24 -15.60 -20.73
N LYS A 9 14.92 -14.61 -21.34
CA LYS A 9 15.39 -13.41 -20.64
C LYS A 9 14.24 -12.63 -20.00
N ARG A 10 13.10 -12.47 -20.70
CA ARG A 10 11.92 -11.77 -20.17
C ARG A 10 11.32 -12.50 -18.98
N ILE A 11 11.25 -13.83 -19.01
CA ILE A 11 10.77 -14.64 -17.87
C ILE A 11 11.63 -14.37 -16.63
N ARG A 12 12.97 -14.48 -16.75
CA ARG A 12 13.89 -14.21 -15.63
C ARG A 12 13.77 -12.78 -15.08
N GLN A 13 13.57 -11.79 -15.94
CA GLN A 13 13.36 -10.40 -15.51
C GLN A 13 12.02 -10.22 -14.79
N ASN A 14 10.97 -10.86 -15.30
CA ASN A 14 9.62 -10.78 -14.73
C ASN A 14 9.55 -11.40 -13.34
N GLU A 15 10.22 -12.53 -13.10
CA GLU A 15 10.27 -13.14 -11.76
C GLU A 15 10.91 -12.20 -10.74
N LYS A 16 12.08 -11.63 -11.07
CA LYS A 16 12.74 -10.64 -10.20
C LYS A 16 11.86 -9.41 -9.93
N ALA A 17 11.12 -8.95 -10.93
CA ALA A 17 10.19 -7.83 -10.76
C ALA A 17 8.98 -8.22 -9.90
N ARG A 18 8.42 -9.41 -10.11
CA ARG A 18 7.29 -9.96 -9.35
C ARG A 18 7.61 -10.03 -7.86
N ASP A 19 8.78 -10.55 -7.50
CA ASP A 19 9.13 -10.74 -6.09
C ASP A 19 9.31 -9.40 -5.35
N ARG A 20 9.94 -8.40 -6.01
CA ARG A 20 10.01 -7.02 -5.48
C ARG A 20 8.62 -6.39 -5.33
N ASN A 21 7.76 -6.56 -6.33
CA ASN A 21 6.41 -5.98 -6.32
C ASN A 21 5.52 -6.65 -5.27
N LYS A 22 5.70 -7.95 -5.02
CA LYS A 22 5.03 -8.70 -3.96
C LYS A 22 5.38 -8.13 -2.59
N ALA A 23 6.66 -7.91 -2.30
CA ALA A 23 7.11 -7.33 -1.04
C ALA A 23 6.60 -5.89 -0.82
N GLN A 24 6.60 -5.06 -1.87
CA GLN A 24 6.05 -3.69 -1.76
C GLN A 24 4.54 -3.72 -1.55
N SER A 25 3.83 -4.59 -2.26
CA SER A 25 2.38 -4.73 -2.14
C SER A 25 1.95 -5.26 -0.78
N SER A 26 2.66 -6.25 -0.22
CA SER A 26 2.39 -6.78 1.12
C SER A 26 2.60 -5.72 2.18
N LYS A 27 3.72 -4.97 2.12
CA LYS A 27 4.00 -3.86 3.05
C LYS A 27 2.88 -2.82 3.06
N VAL A 28 2.40 -2.41 1.88
CA VAL A 28 1.28 -1.46 1.78
C VAL A 28 0.01 -2.06 2.40
N LYS A 29 -0.33 -3.32 2.11
CA LYS A 29 -1.51 -3.98 2.68
C LYS A 29 -1.45 -4.05 4.21
N THR A 30 -0.31 -4.43 4.78
CA THR A 30 -0.13 -4.52 6.24
C THR A 30 -0.31 -3.17 6.92
N LEU A 31 0.30 -2.10 6.39
CA LEU A 31 0.19 -0.77 6.98
C LEU A 31 -1.23 -0.20 6.85
N VAL A 32 -1.88 -0.40 5.70
CA VAL A 32 -3.28 -0.02 5.50
C VAL A 32 -4.19 -0.74 6.50
N LYS A 33 -4.00 -2.05 6.70
CA LYS A 33 -4.78 -2.83 7.67
C LYS A 33 -4.58 -2.34 9.10
N ARG A 34 -3.34 -1.97 9.47
CA ARG A 34 -3.04 -1.44 10.81
C ARG A 34 -3.76 -0.12 11.09
N VAL A 35 -3.77 0.81 10.14
CA VAL A 35 -4.48 2.09 10.29
C VAL A 35 -5.99 1.87 10.37
N LEU A 36 -6.55 1.01 9.51
CA LEU A 36 -7.99 0.72 9.52
C LEU A 36 -8.42 0.01 10.79
N GLY A 37 -7.66 -0.98 11.27
CA GLY A 37 -7.95 -1.66 12.54
C GLY A 37 -7.94 -0.70 13.72
N ALA A 38 -6.88 0.13 13.85
CA ALA A 38 -6.83 1.14 14.92
C ALA A 38 -7.98 2.16 14.84
N ALA A 39 -8.44 2.52 13.64
CA ALA A 39 -9.59 3.40 13.46
C ALA A 39 -10.93 2.73 13.80
N GLU A 40 -11.07 1.42 13.57
CA GLU A 40 -12.24 0.62 13.96
C GLU A 40 -12.29 0.42 15.48
N ASP A 41 -11.13 0.17 16.10
CA ASP A 41 -10.98 -0.04 17.55
C ASP A 41 -11.09 1.27 18.36
N GLY A 42 -11.17 2.43 17.70
CA GLY A 42 -11.27 3.75 18.35
C GLY A 42 -9.95 4.31 18.88
N ASP A 43 -8.82 3.65 18.63
CA ASP A 43 -7.48 4.12 18.99
C ASP A 43 -6.94 5.13 17.97
N VAL A 44 -7.43 6.37 18.11
CA VAL A 44 -7.05 7.51 17.28
C VAL A 44 -5.55 7.81 17.36
N ALA A 45 -4.90 7.62 18.52
CA ALA A 45 -3.49 7.93 18.70
C ALA A 45 -2.60 6.99 17.89
N THR A 46 -2.88 5.69 17.92
CA THR A 46 -2.15 4.70 17.12
C THR A 46 -2.43 4.87 15.62
N ALA A 47 -3.66 5.24 15.25
CA ALA A 47 -4.01 5.52 13.85
C ALA A 47 -3.23 6.73 13.29
N GLU A 48 -3.10 7.82 14.07
CA GLU A 48 -2.31 9.00 13.69
C GLU A 48 -0.81 8.69 13.59
N GLY A 49 -0.26 7.94 14.54
CA GLY A 49 1.15 7.56 14.51
C GLY A 49 1.51 6.67 13.31
N THR A 50 0.56 5.85 12.83
CA THR A 50 0.81 4.88 11.76
C THR A 50 0.46 5.38 10.36
N ILE A 51 -0.38 6.41 10.22
CA ILE A 51 -0.85 6.92 8.91
C ILE A 51 0.28 7.49 8.06
N ALA A 52 1.26 8.20 8.66
CA ALA A 52 2.40 8.76 7.94
C ALA A 52 3.25 7.67 7.28
N ALA A 53 3.48 6.56 7.99
CA ALA A 53 4.19 5.40 7.46
C ALA A 53 3.39 4.72 6.32
N ALA A 54 2.06 4.63 6.46
CA ALA A 54 1.18 4.11 5.41
C ALA A 54 1.22 4.98 4.13
N PHE A 55 1.17 6.31 4.27
CA PHE A 55 1.27 7.24 3.14
C PHE A 55 2.60 7.13 2.44
N LYS A 56 3.71 7.11 3.18
CA LYS A 56 5.06 6.93 2.62
C LYS A 56 5.17 5.63 1.82
N ALA A 57 4.62 4.53 2.33
CA ALA A 57 4.62 3.25 1.63
C ALA A 57 3.77 3.27 0.35
N VAL A 58 2.58 3.87 0.40
CA VAL A 58 1.68 4.01 -0.76
C VAL A 58 2.31 4.86 -1.86
N ASP A 59 2.91 5.99 -1.50
CA ASP A 59 3.53 6.91 -2.46
C ASP A 59 4.79 6.31 -3.08
N LYS A 60 5.58 5.56 -2.31
CA LYS A 60 6.73 4.82 -2.85
C LYS A 60 6.29 3.73 -3.84
N ALA A 61 5.22 3.00 -3.52
CA ALA A 61 4.66 1.99 -4.43
C ALA A 61 4.08 2.62 -5.71
N ALA A 62 3.54 3.84 -5.63
CA ALA A 62 3.10 4.59 -6.80
C ALA A 62 4.27 5.05 -7.67
N LYS A 63 5.34 5.60 -7.06
CA LYS A 63 6.56 6.03 -7.75
C LYS A 63 7.22 4.89 -8.53
N ASN A 64 7.23 3.69 -7.93
CA ASN A 64 7.79 2.49 -8.55
C ASN A 64 6.82 1.79 -9.53
N ARG A 65 5.67 2.38 -9.85
CA ARG A 65 4.62 1.81 -10.73
C ARG A 65 4.08 0.45 -10.27
N VAL A 66 4.25 0.09 -9.00
CA VAL A 66 3.61 -1.10 -8.40
C VAL A 66 2.12 -0.85 -8.16
N LEU A 67 1.76 0.40 -7.85
CA LEU A 67 0.37 0.87 -7.81
C LEU A 67 0.17 1.97 -8.83
N HIS A 68 -0.99 1.97 -9.48
CA HIS A 68 -1.38 3.10 -10.31
C HIS A 68 -1.54 4.37 -9.44
N PRO A 69 -1.11 5.56 -9.88
CA PRO A 69 -1.21 6.80 -9.10
C PRO A 69 -2.63 7.09 -8.62
N ARG A 70 -3.65 6.84 -9.45
CA ARG A 70 -5.07 6.98 -9.05
C ARG A 70 -5.47 6.00 -7.93
N THR A 71 -4.92 4.79 -7.93
CA THR A 71 -5.15 3.82 -6.85
C THR A 71 -4.45 4.25 -5.56
N ALA A 72 -3.26 4.82 -5.64
CA ALA A 72 -2.58 5.40 -4.50
C ALA A 72 -3.36 6.57 -3.91
N ALA A 73 -3.81 7.52 -4.73
CA ALA A 73 -4.65 8.65 -4.32
C ALA A 73 -5.95 8.17 -3.64
N ARG A 74 -6.65 7.20 -4.24
CA ARG A 74 -7.86 6.60 -3.66
C ARG A 74 -7.59 5.97 -2.29
N ARG A 75 -6.48 5.26 -2.13
CA ARG A 75 -6.11 4.64 -0.84
C ARG A 75 -5.80 5.70 0.23
N LYS A 76 -5.05 6.75 -0.10
CA LYS A 76 -4.78 7.85 0.83
C LYS A 76 -6.05 8.55 1.29
N SER A 77 -6.93 8.88 0.33
CA SER A 77 -8.24 9.50 0.63
C SER A 77 -9.10 8.62 1.55
N ARG A 78 -9.16 7.30 1.32
CA ARG A 78 -9.92 6.38 2.19
C ARG A 78 -9.36 6.28 3.60
N LEU A 79 -8.04 6.19 3.74
CA LEU A 79 -7.37 6.15 5.05
C LEU A 79 -7.65 7.42 5.85
N GLN A 80 -7.52 8.60 5.22
CA GLN A 80 -7.79 9.86 5.88
C GLN A 80 -9.27 9.98 6.29
N ARG A 81 -10.19 9.53 5.42
CA ARG A 81 -11.62 9.53 5.73
C ARG A 81 -11.93 8.64 6.94
N ALA A 82 -11.35 7.45 7.02
CA ALA A 82 -11.53 6.55 8.15
C ALA A 82 -11.03 7.17 9.47
N LEU A 83 -9.84 7.79 9.44
CA LEU A 83 -9.30 8.49 10.60
C LEU A 83 -10.20 9.66 11.05
N ASN A 84 -10.68 10.48 10.11
CA ASN A 84 -11.56 11.59 10.43
C ASN A 84 -12.90 11.12 11.01
N GLN A 85 -13.43 10.00 10.53
CA GLN A 85 -14.64 9.38 11.09
C GLN A 85 -14.40 8.83 12.49
N ALA A 86 -13.25 8.18 12.74
CA ALA A 86 -12.88 7.71 14.07
C ALA A 86 -12.74 8.87 15.07
N LYS A 87 -12.14 10.00 14.65
CA LYS A 87 -12.08 11.23 15.44
C LYS A 87 -13.46 11.79 15.77
N ALA A 88 -14.34 11.86 14.76
CA ALA A 88 -15.69 12.39 14.91
C ALA A 88 -16.58 11.54 15.84
N LYS A 89 -16.32 10.24 15.97
CA LYS A 89 -17.02 9.35 16.91
C LYS A 89 -16.54 9.48 18.36
N LYS A 90 -15.33 10.00 18.58
CA LYS A 90 -14.74 10.17 19.91
C LYS A 90 -15.19 11.47 20.59
N ASN A 91 -15.60 12.46 19.79
CA ASN A 91 -16.25 13.70 20.25
C ASN A 91 -17.76 13.49 20.38
#